data_AF-A0A7Y8Y4A8-F1
#
_entry.id   AF-A0A7Y8Y4A8-F1
#
_cell.length_a   1.000
_cell.length_b   1.000
_cell.length_c   1.000
_cell.angle_alpha   90.00
_cell.angle_beta   90.00
_cell.angle_gamma   90.00
#
_symmetry.space_group_name_H-M   'P 1'
#
loop_
_entity.id
_entity.type
_entity.pdbx_description
1 polymer ?
#
loop_
_entity_poly.entity_id
_entity_poly.type
_entity_poly.pdbx_seq_one_letter_code
_entity_poly.pdbx_strand_id
1 'polypeptide(L)'
;MFVISCESSKEIDSRRFNAKIAHNTAIATPEALIVLYYDYPTREGTPNLQLSKKEIGPQHFEITLIHDNLDDDSVKAIKIDMTAKRIGNTWQVQKILKSWKCYDGRDHTDWSSQKCS
;
A
#
# COMPACT_ATOMS: atom_id res chain seq x y z
N MET A 1 -20.66 20.68 13.21
CA MET A 1 -20.96 19.29 12.77
C MET A 1 -19.64 18.69 12.31
N PHE A 2 -18.96 17.91 13.17
CA PHE A 2 -17.72 17.24 12.79
C PHE A 2 -18.11 15.93 12.10
N VAL A 3 -17.88 15.86 10.78
CA VAL A 3 -17.97 14.59 10.05
C VAL A 3 -16.73 13.81 10.47
N ILE A 4 -16.89 12.84 11.36
CA ILE A 4 -15.82 11.88 11.64
C ILE A 4 -15.77 11.01 10.39
N SER A 5 -14.88 11.35 9.45
CA SER A 5 -14.54 10.46 8.34
C SER A 5 -14.06 9.15 8.99
N CYS A 6 -14.88 8.10 8.85
CA CYS A 6 -14.59 6.80 9.44
C CYS A 6 -13.62 6.08 8.49
N GLU A 7 -12.36 6.52 8.50
CA GLU A 7 -11.34 5.87 7.70
C GLU A 7 -11.12 4.44 8.21
N SER A 8 -11.20 3.47 7.30
CA SER A 8 -10.94 2.06 7.62
C SER A 8 -9.98 1.44 6.61
N SER A 9 -9.30 0.37 7.01
CA SER A 9 -8.37 -0.36 6.15
C SER A 9 -8.45 -1.86 6.42
N LYS A 10 -8.22 -2.64 5.36
CA LYS A 10 -8.21 -4.09 5.40
C LYS A 10 -6.79 -4.58 5.64
N GLU A 11 -6.58 -5.37 6.68
CA GLU A 11 -5.31 -6.04 6.91
C GLU A 11 -5.12 -7.20 5.93
N ILE A 12 -3.93 -7.27 5.34
CA ILE A 12 -3.54 -8.30 4.39
C ILE A 12 -2.44 -9.18 5.02
N ASP A 13 -2.61 -10.49 4.90
CA ASP A 13 -1.64 -11.47 5.38
C ASP A 13 -0.29 -11.32 4.64
N SER A 14 0.75 -10.95 5.39
CA SER A 14 2.09 -10.73 4.86
C SER A 14 2.90 -12.01 4.65
N ARG A 15 2.44 -13.19 5.12
CA ARG A 15 3.22 -14.44 5.10
C ARG A 15 3.69 -14.83 3.70
N ARG A 16 2.80 -14.77 2.71
CA ARG A 16 3.14 -15.10 1.32
C ARG A 16 4.16 -14.14 0.72
N PHE A 17 4.01 -12.85 1.01
CA PHE A 17 4.95 -11.85 0.52
C PHE A 17 6.31 -11.97 1.19
N ASN A 18 6.35 -12.18 2.51
CA ASN A 18 7.56 -12.47 3.25
C ASN A 18 8.30 -13.71 2.71
N ALA A 19 7.57 -14.78 2.38
CA ALA A 19 8.17 -15.96 1.75
C ALA A 19 8.79 -15.63 0.37
N LYS A 20 8.16 -14.77 -0.44
CA LYS A 20 8.67 -14.31 -1.75
C LYS A 20 9.98 -13.50 -1.62
N ILE A 21 10.12 -12.70 -0.56
CA ILE A 21 11.25 -11.78 -0.39
C ILE A 21 12.32 -12.28 0.59
N ALA A 22 12.12 -13.43 1.25
CA ALA A 22 12.96 -13.91 2.35
C ALA A 22 14.47 -13.97 2.03
N HIS A 23 14.81 -14.23 0.77
CA HIS A 23 16.20 -14.33 0.30
C HIS A 23 16.57 -13.21 -0.69
N ASN A 24 15.68 -12.24 -0.90
CA ASN A 24 15.93 -11.15 -1.83
C ASN A 24 16.72 -10.03 -1.16
N THR A 25 18.03 -10.02 -1.38
CA THR A 25 18.95 -8.98 -0.89
C THR A 25 19.07 -7.77 -1.82
N ALA A 26 18.41 -7.81 -2.99
CA ALA A 26 18.46 -6.74 -3.98
C ALA A 26 17.52 -5.56 -3.65
N ILE A 27 16.60 -5.74 -2.70
CA ILE A 27 15.65 -4.70 -2.28
C ILE A 27 16.39 -3.68 -1.41
N ALA A 28 16.91 -2.62 -2.02
CA ALA A 28 17.76 -1.64 -1.34
C ALA A 28 16.99 -0.68 -0.42
N THR A 29 15.74 -0.33 -0.78
CA THR A 29 14.95 0.74 -0.14
C THR A 29 13.56 0.27 0.29
N PRO A 30 12.95 0.92 1.31
CA PRO A 30 11.55 0.69 1.68
C PRO A 30 10.58 0.94 0.50
N GLU A 31 10.84 1.95 -0.32
CA GLU A 31 10.01 2.25 -1.49
C GLU A 31 10.05 1.12 -2.53
N ALA A 32 11.24 0.55 -2.78
CA ALA A 32 11.36 -0.60 -3.68
C ALA A 32 10.59 -1.83 -3.14
N LEU A 33 10.53 -2.00 -1.82
CA LEU A 33 9.80 -3.09 -1.18
C LEU A 33 8.28 -2.98 -1.44
N ILE A 34 7.68 -1.81 -1.24
CA ILE A 34 6.24 -1.63 -1.44
C ILE A 34 5.86 -1.67 -2.92
N VAL A 35 6.73 -1.17 -3.82
CA VAL A 35 6.53 -1.27 -5.27
C VAL A 35 6.56 -2.73 -5.72
N LEU A 36 7.50 -3.53 -5.19
CA LEU A 36 7.57 -4.97 -5.46
C LEU A 36 6.34 -5.73 -4.94
N TYR A 37 5.75 -5.28 -3.83
CA TYR A 37 4.48 -5.82 -3.34
C TYR A 37 3.30 -5.46 -4.23
N TYR A 38 3.24 -4.19 -4.66
CA TYR A 38 2.13 -3.69 -5.47
C TYR A 38 2.08 -4.31 -6.86
N ASP A 39 3.25 -4.60 -7.45
CA ASP A 39 3.41 -5.39 -8.69
C ASP A 39 2.58 -4.86 -9.86
N TYR A 40 2.49 -3.52 -10.00
CA TYR A 40 1.71 -2.90 -11.06
C TYR A 40 2.35 -3.15 -12.44
N PRO A 41 1.59 -3.66 -13.43
CA PRO A 41 2.12 -3.95 -14.75
C PRO A 41 2.56 -2.66 -15.45
N THR A 42 3.81 -2.62 -15.91
CA THR A 42 4.41 -1.49 -16.63
C THR A 42 3.78 -1.18 -17.99
N ARG A 43 2.78 -1.98 -18.42
CA ARG A 43 2.07 -1.83 -19.71
C ARG A 43 0.76 -1.04 -19.60
N GLU A 44 0.27 -0.77 -18.40
CA GLU A 44 -1.01 -0.07 -18.15
C GLU A 44 -0.84 1.45 -18.02
N GLY A 45 0.03 2.04 -18.85
CA GLY A 45 0.37 3.46 -18.79
C GLY A 45 1.29 3.82 -17.62
N THR A 46 1.40 5.13 -17.34
CA THR A 46 2.19 5.65 -16.23
C THR A 46 1.27 5.83 -15.01
N PRO A 47 1.33 4.95 -14.00
CA PRO A 47 0.47 5.07 -12.83
C PRO A 47 0.81 6.33 -12.03
N ASN A 48 -0.20 7.01 -11.48
CA ASN A 48 0.01 8.15 -10.59
C ASN A 48 0.28 7.64 -9.17
N LEU A 49 1.53 7.23 -8.94
CA LEU A 49 1.99 6.70 -7.66
C LEU A 49 2.59 7.80 -6.79
N GLN A 50 2.04 7.96 -5.59
CA GLN A 50 2.61 8.74 -4.52
C GLN A 50 3.19 7.79 -3.48
N LEU A 51 4.50 7.89 -3.28
CA LEU A 51 5.25 7.08 -2.31
C LEU A 51 5.71 7.99 -1.18
N SER A 52 5.52 7.54 0.05
CA SER A 52 6.11 8.15 1.23
C SER A 52 6.65 7.08 2.18
N LYS A 53 7.65 7.45 2.95
CA LYS A 53 8.20 6.60 4.01
C LYS A 53 8.43 7.42 5.27
N LYS A 54 8.37 6.72 6.39
CA LYS A 54 8.67 7.26 7.71
C LYS A 54 9.43 6.19 8.50
N GLU A 55 10.58 6.56 9.04
CA GLU A 55 11.28 5.70 9.99
C GLU A 55 10.63 5.86 11.36
N ILE A 56 10.15 4.75 11.93
CA ILE A 56 9.44 4.71 13.22
C ILE A 56 10.27 4.06 14.33
N GLY A 57 11.48 3.62 14.00
CA GLY A 57 12.46 3.06 14.91
C GLY A 57 13.66 2.52 14.14
N PRO A 58 14.70 2.04 14.82
CA PRO A 58 15.91 1.55 14.17
C PRO A 58 15.58 0.46 13.15
N GLN A 59 15.83 0.74 11.87
CA GLN A 59 15.53 -0.18 10.76
C GLN A 59 14.05 -0.59 10.64
N HIS A 60 13.13 0.17 11.24
CA HIS A 60 11.69 0.00 11.15
C HIS A 60 11.05 1.15 10.38
N PHE A 61 10.27 0.81 9.37
CA PHE A 61 9.70 1.79 8.44
C PHE A 61 8.20 1.58 8.29
N GLU A 62 7.46 2.68 8.28
CA GLU A 62 6.14 2.79 7.70
C GLU A 62 6.28 3.33 6.28
N ILE A 63 5.63 2.69 5.33
CA ILE A 63 5.75 2.97 3.91
C ILE A 63 4.32 3.07 3.37
N THR A 64 4.00 4.19 2.75
CA THR A 64 2.69 4.40 2.14
C THR A 64 2.84 4.52 0.64
N LEU A 65 2.03 3.75 -0.09
CA LEU A 65 1.86 3.87 -1.53
C LEU A 65 0.41 4.22 -1.80
N ILE A 66 0.19 5.34 -2.49
CA ILE A 66 -1.12 5.73 -3.01
C ILE A 66 -1.04 5.67 -4.52
N HIS A 67 -1.90 4.88 -5.14
CA HIS A 67 -2.18 4.97 -6.57
C HIS A 67 -3.48 5.76 -6.70
N ASP A 68 -3.41 6.96 -7.27
CA ASP A 68 -4.58 7.83 -7.51
C ASP A 68 -4.95 7.82 -9.00
N ASN A 69 -6.20 8.19 -9.30
CA ASN A 69 -6.75 8.23 -10.65
C ASN A 69 -6.56 6.90 -11.40
N LEU A 70 -6.98 5.80 -10.76
CA LEU A 70 -6.99 4.49 -11.43
C LEU A 70 -7.95 4.54 -12.61
N ASP A 71 -7.57 3.87 -13.71
CA ASP A 71 -8.42 3.64 -14.87
C ASP A 71 -9.41 2.50 -14.60
N ASP A 72 -10.13 2.61 -13.48
CA ASP A 72 -11.16 1.69 -12.99
C ASP A 72 -12.46 2.49 -12.84
N ASP A 73 -13.57 1.93 -13.33
CA ASP A 73 -14.86 2.63 -13.44
C ASP A 73 -15.53 2.92 -12.09
N SER A 74 -14.96 2.37 -11.02
CA SER A 74 -15.51 2.38 -9.66
C SER A 74 -14.48 2.86 -8.64
N VAL A 75 -13.20 2.49 -8.80
CA VAL A 75 -12.11 2.84 -7.88
C VAL A 75 -11.38 4.11 -8.32
N LYS A 76 -11.46 5.16 -7.50
CA LYS A 76 -10.72 6.40 -7.71
C LYS A 76 -9.25 6.26 -7.27
N ALA A 77 -9.01 5.70 -6.10
CA ALA A 77 -7.65 5.55 -5.55
C ALA A 77 -7.50 4.31 -4.66
N ILE A 78 -6.28 3.78 -4.61
CA ILE A 78 -5.88 2.70 -3.71
C ILE A 78 -4.75 3.20 -2.81
N LYS A 79 -4.84 2.94 -1.51
CA LYS A 79 -3.76 3.17 -0.54
C LYS A 79 -3.28 1.85 0.04
N ILE A 80 -1.97 1.70 0.16
CA ILE A 80 -1.30 0.60 0.84
C ILE A 80 -0.38 1.20 1.89
N ASP A 81 -0.61 0.86 3.16
CA ASP A 81 0.27 1.20 4.27
C ASP A 81 0.99 -0.07 4.73
N MET A 82 2.32 -0.08 4.63
CA MET A 82 3.17 -1.23 4.95
C MET A 82 4.12 -0.87 6.10
N THR A 83 4.13 -1.71 7.13
CA THR A 83 5.14 -1.66 8.18
C THR A 83 6.15 -2.77 7.95
N ALA A 84 7.42 -2.42 7.83
CA ALA A 84 8.50 -3.37 7.55
C ALA A 84 9.75 -3.09 8.38
N LYS A 85 10.45 -4.17 8.71
CA LYS A 85 11.77 -4.15 9.34
C LYS A 85 12.84 -4.59 8.35
N ARG A 86 13.96 -3.89 8.32
CA ARG A 86 15.18 -4.39 7.69
C ARG A 86 15.93 -5.28 8.68
N ILE A 87 16.27 -6.49 8.27
CA ILE A 87 17.04 -7.46 9.06
C ILE A 87 18.28 -7.81 8.23
N GLY A 88 19.41 -7.18 8.58
CA GLY A 88 20.63 -7.23 7.78
C GLY A 88 20.39 -6.69 6.36
N ASN A 89 20.51 -7.57 5.37
CA ASN A 89 20.29 -7.23 3.95
C ASN A 89 18.93 -7.68 3.41
N THR A 90 18.05 -8.21 4.27
CA THR A 90 16.71 -8.67 3.89
C THR A 90 15.62 -7.85 4.58
N TRP A 91 14.39 -7.97 4.09
CA TRP A 91 13.22 -7.30 4.64
C TRP A 91 12.23 -8.30 5.24
N GLN A 92 11.60 -7.89 6.34
CA GLN A 92 10.48 -8.57 6.95
C GLN A 92 9.31 -7.60 7.06
N VAL A 93 8.22 -7.89 6.36
CA VAL A 93 6.97 -7.12 6.44
C VAL A 93 6.18 -7.60 7.65
N GLN A 94 5.88 -6.68 8.56
CA GLN A 94 5.13 -6.94 9.78
C GLN A 94 3.64 -6.75 9.56
N LYS A 95 3.26 -5.70 8.82
CA LYS A 95 1.86 -5.34 8.60
C LYS A 95 1.67 -4.78 7.20
N ILE A 96 0.54 -5.10 6.58
CA ILE A 96 0.07 -4.51 5.34
C ILE A 96 -1.40 -4.15 5.53
N LEU A 97 -1.73 -2.89 5.35
CA LEU A 97 -3.08 -2.36 5.34
C LEU A 97 -3.40 -1.87 3.93
N LYS A 98 -4.60 -2.17 3.45
CA LYS A 98 -5.09 -1.69 2.15
C LYS A 98 -6.42 -0.98 2.31
N SER A 99 -6.58 0.16 1.67
CA SER A 99 -7.84 0.87 1.59
C SER A 99 -8.09 1.43 0.19
N TRP A 100 -9.35 1.73 -0.08
CA TRP A 100 -9.84 2.22 -1.36
C TRP A 100 -10.60 3.52 -1.17
N LYS A 101 -10.57 4.36 -2.20
CA LYS A 101 -11.51 5.47 -2.40
C LYS A 101 -12.25 5.23 -3.70
N CYS A 102 -13.55 5.42 -3.68
CA CYS A 102 -14.40 5.26 -4.85
C CYS A 102 -14.70 6.61 -5.48
N TYR A 103 -15.15 6.59 -6.73
CA TYR A 103 -15.77 7.75 -7.35
C TYR A 103 -17.09 8.10 -6.64
N ASP A 104 -17.51 9.35 -6.77
CA ASP A 104 -18.79 9.78 -6.21
C ASP A 104 -19.95 8.97 -6.83
N GLY A 105 -20.91 8.56 -6.01
CA GLY A 105 -21.98 7.64 -6.40
C GLY A 105 -21.58 6.16 -6.52
N ARG A 106 -20.34 5.76 -6.15
CA ARG A 106 -19.83 4.38 -6.18
C ARG A 106 -19.49 3.81 -4.79
N ASP A 107 -20.39 4.02 -3.84
CA ASP A 107 -20.31 3.62 -2.42
C ASP A 107 -19.68 4.68 -1.49
N HIS A 108 -18.35 4.80 -1.43
CA HIS A 108 -17.68 5.70 -0.46
C HIS A 108 -16.57 6.57 -1.08
N THR A 109 -16.53 7.84 -0.73
CA THR A 109 -15.50 8.79 -1.20
C THR A 109 -14.29 8.91 -0.26
N ASP A 110 -14.42 8.39 0.96
CA ASP A 110 -13.37 8.32 1.97
C ASP A 110 -12.60 6.99 1.92
N TRP A 111 -11.45 6.92 2.61
CA TRP A 111 -10.65 5.70 2.67
C TRP A 111 -11.40 4.59 3.43
N SER A 112 -11.74 3.51 2.74
CA SER A 112 -12.41 2.36 3.36
C SER A 112 -11.66 1.05 3.13
N SER A 113 -11.89 0.09 4.02
CA SER A 113 -11.51 -1.32 3.87
C SER A 113 -12.39 -2.07 2.87
N GLN A 114 -13.51 -1.48 2.47
CA GLN A 114 -14.42 -2.00 1.46
C GLN A 114 -13.93 -1.62 0.07
N LYS A 115 -14.19 -2.50 -0.90
CA LYS A 115 -13.97 -2.19 -2.31
C LYS A 115 -15.18 -1.45 -2.84
N CYS A 116 -14.94 -0.62 -3.86
CA CYS A 116 -16.00 0.02 -4.63
C CYS A 116 -16.89 -1.03 -5.30
N SER A 117 -18.18 -0.70 -5.42
CA SER A 117 -19.21 -1.55 -6.03
C SER A 117 -19.56 -1.13 -7.45
#